data_AF-A0A848WK98-F1
#
_entry.id   AF-A0A848WK98-F1
#
_cell.length_a   1.000
_cell.length_b   1.000
_cell.length_c   1.000
_cell.angle_alpha   90.00
_cell.angle_beta   90.00
_cell.angle_gamma   90.00
#
_symmetry.space_group_name_H-M   'P 1'
#
loop_
_entity.id
_entity.type
_entity.pdbx_description
1 polymer ?
#
loop_
_entity_poly.entity_id
_entity_poly.type
_entity_poly.pdbx_seq_one_letter_code
_entity_poly.pdbx_strand_id
1 'polypeptide(L)' 'DVAIGRKFDFLMQEFNREANTLCSKSQATELTAIGLDLKALIDQMREQVQNVE' A
#
# COMPACT_ATOMS: atom_id res chain seq x y z
N ASP A 1 3.91 -6.60 24.36
CA ASP A 1 2.98 -6.25 23.27
C ASP A 1 3.58 -5.27 22.26
N VAL A 2 4.56 -5.71 21.46
CA VAL A 2 5.29 -4.84 20.49
C VAL A 2 5.17 -5.40 19.06
N ALA A 3 4.02 -5.97 18.68
CA ALA A 3 3.95 -6.82 17.47
C ALA A 3 2.84 -6.49 16.46
N ILE A 4 1.78 -5.76 16.85
CA ILE A 4 0.62 -5.55 15.96
C ILE A 4 0.96 -4.57 14.83
N GLY A 5 1.54 -3.40 15.17
CA GLY A 5 1.91 -2.43 14.16
C GLY A 5 2.98 -2.96 13.18
N ARG A 6 3.99 -3.70 13.67
CA ARG A 6 5.00 -4.36 12.82
C ARG A 6 4.39 -5.32 11.78
N LYS A 7 3.30 -6.00 12.13
CA LYS A 7 2.58 -6.87 11.18
C LYS A 7 1.85 -6.06 10.11
N PHE A 8 1.22 -4.95 10.49
CA PHE A 8 0.59 -4.05 9.53
C PHE A 8 1.63 -3.36 8.63
N ASP A 9 2.79 -3.04 9.17
CA ASP A 9 3.88 -2.42 8.42
C ASP A 9 4.42 -3.33 7.31
N PHE A 10 4.48 -4.64 7.57
CA PHE A 10 4.75 -5.65 6.54
C PHE A 10 3.65 -5.67 5.46
N LEU A 11 2.37 -5.63 5.85
CA LEU A 11 1.27 -5.62 4.88
C LEU A 11 1.30 -4.35 4.01
N MET A 12 1.65 -3.20 4.57
CA MET A 12 1.81 -1.96 3.80
C MET A 12 2.94 -2.05 2.78
N GLN A 13 4.01 -2.81 3.07
CA GLN A 13 5.06 -3.10 2.08
C GLN A 13 4.55 -3.97 0.93
N GLU A 14 3.85 -5.06 1.25
CA GLU A 14 3.33 -5.97 0.23
C GLU A 14 2.25 -5.32 -0.65
N PHE A 15 1.36 -4.51 -0.07
CA PHE A 15 0.38 -3.74 -0.85
C PHE A 15 1.05 -2.72 -1.77
N ASN A 16 2.10 -2.03 -1.31
CA ASN A 16 2.82 -1.09 -2.16
C ASN A 16 3.53 -1.81 -3.32
N ARG A 17 4.09 -3.00 -3.07
CA ARG A 17 4.66 -3.85 -4.13
C ARG A 17 3.60 -4.20 -5.17
N GLU A 18 2.42 -4.63 -4.75
CA GLU A 18 1.35 -5.01 -5.66
C GLU A 18 0.83 -3.81 -6.46
N ALA A 19 0.64 -2.65 -5.83
CA ALA A 19 0.24 -1.43 -6.52
C ALA A 19 1.28 -0.98 -7.57
N ASN A 20 2.58 -1.15 -7.28
CA ASN A 20 3.63 -0.88 -8.26
C ASN A 20 3.60 -1.88 -9.43
N THR A 21 3.31 -3.16 -9.18
CA THR A 21 3.11 -4.15 -10.25
C THR A 21 1.92 -3.76 -11.12
N LEU A 22 0.79 -3.41 -10.51
CA LEU A 22 -0.41 -2.96 -11.24
C LEU A 22 -0.11 -1.75 -12.12
N CYS A 23 0.54 -0.71 -11.58
CA CYS A 23 0.89 0.49 -12.35
C CYS A 23 1.90 0.22 -13.48
N SER A 24 2.85 -0.70 -13.28
CA SER A 24 3.95 -0.94 -14.23
C SER A 24 3.67 -2.05 -15.25
N LYS A 25 2.68 -2.91 -14.99
CA LYS A 25 2.35 -4.07 -15.85
C LYS A 25 0.94 -4.02 -16.44
N SER A 26 0.06 -3.13 -15.96
CA SER A 26 -1.22 -2.91 -16.62
C SER A 26 -1.05 -2.30 -18.00
N GLN A 27 -1.79 -2.83 -18.98
CA GLN A 27 -1.93 -2.22 -20.31
C GLN A 27 -3.15 -1.29 -20.41
N ALA A 28 -4.02 -1.32 -19.39
CA ALA A 28 -5.22 -0.47 -19.34
C ALA A 28 -4.95 0.77 -18.48
N THR A 29 -5.18 1.95 -19.05
CA THR A 29 -5.00 3.24 -18.37
C THR A 29 -5.86 3.37 -17.11
N GLU A 30 -7.08 2.84 -17.14
CA GLU A 30 -7.99 2.84 -15.98
C GLU A 30 -7.41 2.06 -14.79
N LEU A 31 -6.80 0.90 -15.04
CA LEU A 31 -6.14 0.12 -14.01
C LEU A 31 -4.89 0.81 -13.47
N THR A 32 -4.15 1.55 -14.31
CA THR A 32 -3.03 2.38 -13.85
C THR A 32 -3.53 3.51 -12.93
N ALA A 33 -4.65 4.16 -13.27
CA ALA A 33 -5.26 5.18 -12.41
C ALA A 33 -5.68 4.60 -11.05
N ILE A 34 -6.35 3.45 -11.05
CA ILE A 34 -6.70 2.72 -9.81
C ILE A 34 -5.43 2.39 -9.00
N GLY A 35 -4.35 1.97 -9.65
CA GLY A 35 -3.07 1.70 -8.99
C GLY A 35 -2.46 2.94 -8.31
N LEU A 36 -2.61 4.13 -8.91
CA LEU A 36 -2.17 5.38 -8.29
C LEU A 36 -3.03 5.76 -7.08
N ASP A 37 -4.35 5.59 -7.16
CA ASP A 37 -5.26 5.82 -6.04
C ASP A 37 -4.96 4.85 -4.88
N LEU A 38 -4.67 3.59 -5.18
CA LEU A 38 -4.24 2.59 -4.20
C LEU A 38 -2.96 3.01 -3.48
N LYS A 39 -1.97 3.57 -4.19
CA LYS A 39 -0.73 4.06 -3.57
C LYS A 39 -1.01 5.17 -2.57
N ALA A 40 -1.88 6.13 -2.91
CA ALA A 40 -2.27 7.20 -1.99
C ALA A 40 -2.96 6.65 -0.72
N LEU A 41 -3.84 5.66 -0.86
CA LEU A 41 -4.49 5.01 0.29
C LEU A 41 -3.49 4.23 1.16
N ILE A 42 -2.53 3.52 0.56
CA ILE A 42 -1.50 2.78 1.30
C ILE A 42 -0.63 3.74 2.13
N ASP A 43 -0.29 4.90 1.58
CA ASP A 43 0.50 5.91 2.31
C ASP A 43 -0.29 6.46 3.52
N GLN A 44 -1.58 6.76 3.35
CA GLN A 44 -2.45 7.13 4.48
C GLN A 44 -2.56 6.01 5.53
N MET A 45 -2.66 4.75 5.10
CA MET A 45 -2.70 3.61 6.02
C MET A 45 -1.40 3.45 6.79
N ARG A 46 -0.23 3.70 6.18
CA ARG A 46 1.06 3.69 6.88
C ARG A 46 1.12 4.71 8.02
N GLU A 47 0.63 5.92 7.79
CA GLU A 47 0.54 6.93 8.84
C GLU A 47 -0.31 6.43 10.03
N GLN A 48 -1.42 5.73 9.76
CA GLN A 48 -2.24 5.15 10.82
C GLN A 48 -1.54 4.01 11.56
N VAL A 49 -0.78 3.17 10.85
CA VAL A 49 -0.02 2.06 11.45
C VAL A 49 1.06 2.60 12.39
N GLN A 50 1.75 3.66 12.01
CA GLN A 50 2.76 4.30 12.86
C GLN A 50 2.17 4.91 14.14
N ASN A 51 0.90 5.33 14.13
CA ASN A 51 0.22 5.86 15.32
C ASN A 51 -0.13 4.79 16.36
N VAL A 52 -0.14 3.51 15.98
CA VAL A 52 -0.52 2.37 16.84
C VAL A 52 0.63 1.40 17.12
N GLU A 53 1.82 1.68 16.59
CA GLU A 53 3.09 1.09 17.02
C GLU A 53 3.57 1.66 18.35
#